data_AF-A0A086K5V7-F1
#
_entry.id   AF-A0A086K5V7-F1
#
_cell.length_a   1.000
_cell.length_b   1.000
_cell.length_c   1.000
_cell.angle_alpha   90.00
_cell.angle_beta   90.00
_cell.angle_gamma   90.00
#
_symmetry.space_group_name_H-M   'P 1'
#
loop_
_entity.id
_entity.type
_entity.pdbx_description
1 polymer ?
#
loop_
_entity_poly.entity_id
_entity_poly.type
_entity_poly.pdbx_seq_one_letter_code
_entity_poly.pdbx_strand_id
1 'polypeptide(L)'
;MDLPWRGSLPRWNCGFQLVEAIPDWKVFVFGGSASESDSSQKRCECRLMNDVGVLTLGGAKHWNTPALEEARKPPRKSTAPSELERKTSFASVHVDAVEAARQVPRAREHAAMAYDAEESLLVLFGGWVDDWLDDLWTLNVSSVVGPPYAVTSIRPNLGPVTGSTLVSVLGAGFTEGSITVRFQSQEHHVDVPAEFVSSTEVTARTACVKGGIGSRPCEVRVKIGARDFTTTQTTFHYYKNTEAKDCLAFGPGLLPDGSTASPTMFVIQARNGSGENRTSGNDVFKVVVTHRPRDNPEQPVQLAVDIHDQDNGQYFVEYHAKSPGDTTVEVAFVDEGKAPEPLRGSPFSASFVEKARSRANDMAGPLVSSYISRTIGDMEDFHTKTEAGVQTVVKNDDVKTLLAVRHHIAEMEKQKDHFLLQRETVHAVLSYLETHGASVETNVRALKSAANKYNALERLVKKREKEIQGSSNAEALRTRKRIAEFEQAVKETQSTMNALDFYFFQRGIHTATESMDQVEERVTAYTATVNELETLASSFGFVEELVPAKTAIAGILDELANVRCFWEFTRKSLQTFDELLETPWGEVDALNVEQDVKRLQKGLKDLK
;
A
#
# COMPACT_ATOMS: atom_id res chain seq x y z
N MET A 1 -28.69 47.50 16.39
CA MET A 1 -28.63 46.14 16.93
C MET A 1 -27.97 46.23 18.28
N ASP A 2 -28.64 45.77 19.33
CA ASP A 2 -28.02 45.61 20.63
C ASP A 2 -27.08 44.40 20.60
N LEU A 3 -25.87 44.56 21.13
CA LEU A 3 -24.84 43.52 21.21
C LEU A 3 -24.57 43.17 22.68
N PRO A 4 -25.50 42.48 23.35
CA PRO A 4 -25.37 42.19 24.77
C PRO A 4 -24.20 41.24 25.02
N TRP A 5 -23.35 41.58 26.00
CA TRP A 5 -22.37 40.67 26.56
C TRP A 5 -23.10 39.63 27.41
N ARG A 6 -23.56 38.55 26.76
CA ARG A 6 -24.36 37.50 27.40
C ARG A 6 -23.60 36.89 28.58
N GLY A 7 -24.24 36.85 29.76
CA GLY A 7 -23.62 36.40 31.01
C GLY A 7 -23.01 37.52 31.85
N SER A 8 -22.94 38.75 31.33
CA SER A 8 -22.60 39.97 32.09
C SER A 8 -23.86 40.81 32.33
N LEU A 9 -23.91 41.46 33.49
CA LEU A 9 -24.89 42.51 33.78
C LEU A 9 -24.64 43.76 32.91
N PRO A 10 -25.68 44.57 32.63
CA PRO A 10 -25.52 45.91 32.08
C PRO A 10 -24.58 46.72 32.98
N ARG A 11 -23.55 47.32 32.36
CA ARG A 11 -22.49 48.02 33.07
C ARG A 11 -22.17 49.38 32.44
N TRP A 12 -21.74 50.31 33.26
CA TRP A 12 -21.26 51.64 32.87
C TRP A 12 -19.97 51.97 33.63
N ASN A 13 -19.33 53.09 33.28
CA ASN A 13 -18.03 53.50 33.85
C ASN A 13 -16.94 52.43 33.72
N CYS A 14 -17.02 51.56 32.71
CA CYS A 14 -15.99 50.57 32.41
C CYS A 14 -14.81 51.20 31.67
N GLY A 15 -13.62 50.61 31.84
CA GLY A 15 -12.49 50.89 30.97
C GLY A 15 -12.68 50.18 29.63
N PHE A 16 -12.30 50.82 28.54
CA PHE A 16 -12.28 50.17 27.23
C PHE A 16 -11.05 50.57 26.42
N GLN A 17 -10.55 49.64 25.61
CA GLN A 17 -9.45 49.86 24.69
C GLN A 17 -9.74 49.19 23.36
N LEU A 18 -9.67 49.97 22.27
CA LEU A 18 -9.74 49.45 20.91
C LEU A 18 -8.34 49.00 20.48
N VAL A 19 -8.24 47.78 19.96
CA VAL A 19 -6.99 47.15 19.54
C VAL A 19 -7.15 46.65 18.10
N GLU A 20 -6.18 47.01 17.26
CA GLU A 20 -6.07 46.48 15.92
C GLU A 20 -5.62 45.02 15.99
N ALA A 21 -6.42 44.12 15.45
CA ALA A 21 -6.14 42.70 15.35
C ALA A 21 -6.54 42.25 13.94
N ILE A 22 -5.75 41.36 13.32
CA ILE A 22 -6.05 40.85 11.98
C ILE A 22 -6.70 39.47 12.12
N PRO A 23 -7.88 39.22 11.51
CA PRO A 23 -8.54 40.05 10.49
C PRO A 23 -9.45 41.17 11.03
N ASP A 24 -9.91 41.07 12.27
CA ASP A 24 -10.96 41.93 12.83
C ASP A 24 -10.49 42.69 14.06
N TRP A 25 -10.78 43.99 14.10
CA TRP A 25 -10.52 44.85 15.27
C TRP A 25 -11.24 44.33 16.52
N LYS A 26 -10.61 44.50 17.69
CA LYS A 26 -11.12 44.00 18.98
C LYS A 26 -11.26 45.14 19.98
N VAL A 27 -12.35 45.13 20.74
CA VAL A 27 -12.56 46.06 21.86
C VAL A 27 -12.44 45.26 23.16
N PHE A 28 -11.44 45.60 23.95
CA PHE A 28 -11.30 45.09 25.31
C PHE A 28 -12.09 45.99 26.26
N VAL A 29 -12.87 45.38 27.15
CA VAL A 29 -13.64 46.07 28.19
C VAL A 29 -13.28 45.46 29.53
N PHE A 30 -12.99 46.30 30.53
CA PHE A 30 -12.66 45.85 31.87
C PHE A 30 -13.50 46.59 32.93
N GLY A 31 -13.97 45.83 33.92
CA GLY A 31 -14.58 46.36 35.13
C GLY A 31 -15.84 47.19 34.88
N GLY A 32 -16.02 48.23 35.69
CA GLY A 32 -17.19 49.10 35.70
C GLY A 32 -18.20 48.76 36.79
N SER A 33 -19.25 49.58 36.86
CA SER A 33 -20.38 49.45 37.78
C SER A 33 -21.55 48.77 37.06
N ALA A 34 -22.08 47.71 37.65
CA ALA A 34 -23.15 46.91 37.06
C ALA A 34 -24.37 46.78 37.98
N SER A 35 -25.57 46.71 37.38
CA SER A 35 -26.85 46.55 38.09
C SER A 35 -27.84 45.73 37.26
N GLU A 36 -28.76 45.03 37.93
CA GLU A 36 -29.88 44.31 37.31
C GLU A 36 -31.07 45.22 36.95
N SER A 37 -31.08 46.47 37.43
CA SER A 37 -32.24 47.37 37.28
C SER A 37 -32.12 48.32 36.08
N ASP A 38 -33.15 48.33 35.22
CA ASP A 38 -33.28 49.23 34.07
C ASP A 38 -33.71 50.67 34.45
N SER A 39 -34.09 50.91 35.72
CA SER A 39 -34.58 52.21 36.17
C SER A 39 -33.45 53.11 36.68
N SER A 40 -33.40 54.34 36.18
CA SER A 40 -32.39 55.35 36.52
C SER A 40 -32.32 55.70 38.02
N GLN A 41 -33.38 55.40 38.78
CA GLN A 41 -33.50 55.69 40.22
C GLN A 41 -32.85 54.64 41.15
N LYS A 42 -32.45 53.46 40.65
CA LYS A 42 -31.81 52.38 41.46
C LYS A 42 -30.33 52.15 41.16
N ARG A 43 -29.68 53.05 40.41
CA ARG A 43 -28.23 53.02 40.13
C ARG A 43 -27.33 53.22 41.37
N CYS A 44 -27.90 53.35 42.57
CA CYS A 44 -27.16 53.48 43.83
C CYS A 44 -26.73 52.12 44.42
N GLU A 45 -27.37 51.01 43.99
CA GLU A 45 -27.01 49.63 44.37
C GLU A 45 -26.23 48.98 43.21
N CYS A 46 -25.00 49.45 42.98
CA CYS A 46 -24.12 48.93 41.95
C CYS A 46 -23.10 47.95 42.50
N ARG A 47 -22.88 46.86 41.75
CA ARG A 47 -21.76 45.96 41.98
C ARG A 47 -20.61 46.33 41.07
N LEU A 48 -19.45 46.58 41.65
CA LEU A 48 -18.21 46.75 40.88
C LEU A 48 -17.78 45.40 40.29
N MET A 49 -17.31 45.45 39.05
CA MET A 49 -16.86 44.27 38.28
C MET A 49 -15.33 44.28 38.11
N ASN A 50 -14.73 43.11 37.95
CA ASN A 50 -13.29 42.91 37.68
C ASN A 50 -13.01 41.92 36.54
N ASP A 51 -14.03 41.59 35.77
CA ASP A 51 -13.91 40.74 34.59
C ASP A 51 -13.53 41.56 33.36
N VAL A 52 -12.89 40.87 32.40
CA VAL A 52 -12.54 41.41 31.10
C VAL A 52 -13.38 40.74 30.02
N GLY A 53 -13.88 41.54 29.09
CA GLY A 53 -14.61 41.10 27.91
C GLY A 53 -13.92 41.58 26.65
N VAL A 54 -13.97 40.77 25.60
CA VAL A 54 -13.44 41.11 24.28
C VAL A 54 -14.56 41.03 23.26
N LEU A 55 -14.87 42.16 22.65
CA LEU A 55 -15.81 42.26 21.54
C LEU A 55 -15.02 42.24 20.22
N THR A 56 -15.25 41.23 19.39
CA THR A 56 -14.68 41.18 18.02
C THR A 56 -15.58 41.95 17.07
N LEU A 57 -15.03 42.91 16.31
CA LEU A 57 -15.77 43.84 15.45
C LEU A 57 -15.93 43.39 13.99
N GLY A 58 -15.71 42.11 13.71
CA GLY A 58 -15.82 41.52 12.37
C GLY A 58 -17.24 41.43 11.82
N GLY A 59 -17.40 40.69 10.72
CA GLY A 59 -18.70 40.48 10.05
C GLY A 59 -19.80 39.93 10.97
N ALA A 60 -19.42 39.09 11.94
CA ALA A 60 -20.29 38.62 13.03
C ALA A 60 -19.75 39.10 14.39
N LYS A 61 -20.34 40.18 14.91
CA LYS A 61 -19.96 40.78 16.19
C LYS A 61 -20.33 39.85 17.35
N HIS A 62 -19.35 39.50 18.17
CA HIS A 62 -19.55 38.59 19.30
C HIS A 62 -18.61 38.90 20.47
N TRP A 63 -19.08 38.58 21.68
CA TRP A 63 -18.34 38.75 22.93
C TRP A 63 -17.65 37.45 23.32
N ASN A 64 -16.40 37.54 23.74
CA ASN A 64 -15.63 36.46 24.35
C ASN A 64 -15.04 36.91 25.68
N THR A 65 -14.92 36.01 26.64
CA THR A 65 -14.17 36.24 27.87
C THR A 65 -12.78 35.61 27.70
N PRO A 66 -11.68 36.39 27.70
CA PRO A 66 -10.36 35.85 27.50
C PRO A 66 -9.96 34.97 28.69
N ALA A 67 -9.29 33.85 28.42
CA ALA A 67 -8.74 33.00 29.47
C ALA A 67 -7.57 33.73 30.14
N LEU A 68 -7.73 34.13 31.40
CA LEU A 68 -6.67 34.77 32.19
C LEU A 68 -5.65 33.71 32.61
N GLU A 69 -4.36 34.00 32.44
CA GLU A 69 -3.28 33.10 32.86
C GLU A 69 -3.31 32.84 34.38
N GLU A 70 -3.00 31.60 34.78
CA GLU A 70 -2.84 31.24 36.19
C GLU A 70 -1.47 31.70 36.69
N ALA A 71 -1.43 32.38 37.85
CA ALA A 71 -0.20 32.94 38.39
C ALA A 71 0.87 31.86 38.63
N ARG A 72 1.97 31.89 37.86
CA ARG A 72 3.16 31.05 38.14
C ARG A 72 3.80 31.51 39.44
N LYS A 73 3.94 30.61 40.42
CA LYS A 73 4.70 30.88 41.65
C LYS A 73 6.15 31.25 41.30
N PRO A 74 6.73 32.31 41.88
CA PRO A 74 8.14 32.65 41.65
C PRO A 74 9.05 31.55 42.23
N PRO A 75 10.20 31.23 41.60
CA PRO A 75 11.15 30.27 42.15
C PRO A 75 11.76 30.83 43.43
N ARG A 76 11.65 30.09 44.54
CA ARG A 76 12.26 30.42 45.83
C ARG A 76 13.78 30.61 45.66
N LYS A 77 14.28 31.84 45.79
CA LYS A 77 15.69 32.09 46.12
C LYS A 77 15.85 32.22 47.63
N SER A 78 16.89 31.59 48.14
CA SER A 78 17.25 31.45 49.54
C SER A 78 17.89 32.70 50.16
N THR A 79 17.94 32.66 51.51
CA THR A 79 18.86 33.32 52.48
C THR A 79 18.58 34.73 53.02
N ALA A 80 18.10 34.71 54.28
CA ALA A 80 18.54 35.44 55.48
C ALA A 80 18.03 36.89 55.80
N PRO A 81 17.99 37.26 57.10
CA PRO A 81 16.85 37.99 57.69
C PRO A 81 17.20 39.34 58.34
N SER A 82 16.20 40.18 58.61
CA SER A 82 16.28 41.18 59.68
C SER A 82 14.91 41.51 60.28
N GLU A 83 14.91 41.58 61.62
CA GLU A 83 13.85 41.85 62.58
C GLU A 83 13.08 43.16 62.35
N LEU A 84 11.78 43.21 62.70
CA LEU A 84 11.29 43.84 63.95
C LEU A 84 9.75 43.71 64.08
N GLU A 85 9.36 43.04 65.16
CA GLU A 85 8.11 43.00 65.95
C GLU A 85 6.83 43.78 65.51
N ARG A 86 5.67 43.12 65.61
CA ARG A 86 4.80 43.21 66.81
C ARG A 86 3.64 42.19 66.78
N LYS A 87 3.51 41.47 67.89
CA LYS A 87 2.39 40.57 68.23
C LYS A 87 1.12 41.37 68.53
N THR A 88 -0.04 40.86 68.11
CA THR A 88 -1.20 40.70 69.00
C THR A 88 -2.14 39.62 68.43
N SER A 89 -2.55 38.74 69.34
CA SER A 89 -3.41 37.57 69.19
C SER A 89 -4.88 37.93 68.93
N PHE A 90 -5.63 37.12 68.17
CA PHE A 90 -6.71 36.25 68.68
C PHE A 90 -7.46 35.49 67.56
N ALA A 91 -7.85 34.26 67.91
CA ALA A 91 -8.93 33.42 67.37
C ALA A 91 -8.82 32.80 65.97
N SER A 92 -8.56 31.49 65.99
CA SER A 92 -8.78 30.51 64.94
C SER A 92 -10.22 30.46 64.44
N VAL A 93 -10.41 30.55 63.12
CA VAL A 93 -11.51 29.90 62.41
C VAL A 93 -10.92 29.15 61.22
N HIS A 94 -11.39 27.91 61.04
CA HIS A 94 -10.95 26.92 60.05
C HIS A 94 -10.79 27.50 58.64
N VAL A 95 -9.64 27.20 58.04
CA VAL A 95 -9.32 27.44 56.63
C VAL A 95 -9.54 26.13 55.89
N ASP A 96 -10.56 26.08 55.04
CA ASP A 96 -10.70 25.04 54.03
C ASP A 96 -10.12 25.51 52.69
N ALA A 97 -9.31 24.62 52.12
CA ALA A 97 -8.94 24.45 50.72
C ALA A 97 -8.35 25.64 49.94
N VAL A 98 -7.05 25.48 49.62
CA VAL A 98 -6.23 26.30 48.74
C VAL A 98 -6.72 26.23 47.30
N GLU A 99 -7.48 27.23 46.88
CA GLU A 99 -7.60 27.63 45.47
C GLU A 99 -6.36 28.50 45.17
N ALA A 100 -5.55 28.12 44.19
CA ALA A 100 -4.41 28.93 43.78
C ALA A 100 -4.93 30.29 43.31
N ALA A 101 -4.78 31.32 44.14
CA ALA A 101 -5.39 32.64 43.92
C ALA A 101 -4.97 33.22 42.56
N ARG A 102 -5.89 33.23 41.61
CA ARG A 102 -5.77 34.02 40.37
C ARG A 102 -5.56 35.47 40.78
N GLN A 103 -4.42 36.05 40.42
CA GLN A 103 -4.16 37.47 40.65
C GLN A 103 -4.96 38.26 39.63
N VAL A 104 -6.12 38.76 40.06
CA VAL A 104 -6.97 39.63 39.25
C VAL A 104 -6.98 41.03 39.86
N PRO A 105 -7.05 42.10 39.04
CA PRO A 105 -7.19 43.44 39.57
C PRO A 105 -8.47 43.55 40.40
N ARG A 106 -8.44 44.37 41.45
CA ARG A 106 -9.64 44.69 42.23
C ARG A 106 -10.75 45.24 41.32
N ALA A 107 -11.99 44.86 41.61
CA ALA A 107 -13.18 45.34 40.92
C ALA A 107 -13.30 46.85 41.08
N ARG A 108 -13.37 47.59 39.97
CA ARG A 108 -13.24 49.05 39.94
C ARG A 108 -14.04 49.66 38.79
N GLU A 109 -14.44 50.90 38.97
CA GLU A 109 -14.99 51.74 37.90
C GLU A 109 -14.01 52.85 37.52
N HIS A 110 -14.26 53.52 36.40
CA HIS A 110 -13.44 54.62 35.87
C HIS A 110 -11.97 54.26 35.65
N ALA A 111 -11.67 52.98 35.43
CA ALA A 111 -10.32 52.55 35.11
C ALA A 111 -9.92 52.99 33.70
N ALA A 112 -8.67 53.39 33.54
CA ALA A 112 -8.07 53.67 32.25
C ALA A 112 -7.36 52.41 31.73
N MET A 113 -7.38 52.25 30.41
CA MET A 113 -6.72 51.15 29.72
C MET A 113 -5.86 51.71 28.59
N ALA A 114 -4.72 51.08 28.36
CA ALA A 114 -3.84 51.34 27.22
C ALA A 114 -3.37 50.00 26.64
N TYR A 115 -3.06 49.98 25.35
CA TYR A 115 -2.52 48.79 24.68
C TYR A 115 -1.12 49.08 24.14
N ASP A 116 -0.17 48.23 24.52
CA ASP A 116 1.17 48.20 23.96
C ASP A 116 1.20 47.17 22.82
N ALA A 117 1.37 47.67 21.59
CA ALA A 117 1.40 46.86 20.38
C ALA A 117 2.71 46.09 20.19
N GLU A 118 3.82 46.50 20.81
CA GLU A 118 5.10 45.83 20.68
C GLU A 118 5.12 44.51 21.47
N GLU A 119 4.66 44.56 22.72
CA GLU A 119 4.62 43.42 23.64
C GLU A 119 3.25 42.71 23.69
N SER A 120 2.25 43.23 22.97
CA SER A 120 0.85 42.75 23.03
C SER A 120 0.30 42.73 24.46
N LEU A 121 0.62 43.77 25.23
CA LEU A 121 0.20 43.93 26.62
C LEU A 121 -0.94 44.94 26.74
N LEU A 122 -1.99 44.54 27.43
CA LEU A 122 -3.04 45.43 27.86
C LEU A 122 -2.71 45.95 29.27
N VAL A 123 -2.56 47.26 29.39
CA VAL A 123 -2.19 47.94 30.63
C VAL A 123 -3.43 48.59 31.23
N LEU A 124 -3.71 48.28 32.49
CA LEU A 124 -4.82 48.80 33.28
C LEU A 124 -4.26 49.61 34.44
N PHE A 125 -4.77 50.82 34.65
CA PHE A 125 -4.36 51.70 35.74
C PHE A 125 -5.48 52.62 36.19
N GLY A 126 -5.34 53.15 37.40
CA GLY A 126 -6.32 54.04 37.98
C GLY A 126 -7.65 53.34 38.29
N GLY A 127 -8.70 54.14 38.31
CA GLY A 127 -10.04 53.71 38.71
C GLY A 127 -10.30 53.91 40.20
N TRP A 128 -11.55 53.72 40.57
CA TRP A 128 -12.07 54.07 41.88
C TRP A 128 -12.75 52.87 42.54
N VAL A 129 -12.42 52.65 43.81
CA VAL A 129 -13.03 51.67 44.73
C VAL A 129 -12.88 52.19 46.16
N ASP A 130 -13.89 52.91 46.65
CA ASP A 130 -13.86 53.64 47.94
C ASP A 130 -12.81 54.78 47.98
N ASP A 131 -11.70 54.67 47.24
CA ASP A 131 -10.65 55.65 46.98
C ASP A 131 -10.05 55.45 45.57
N TRP A 132 -9.28 56.42 45.08
CA TRP A 132 -8.53 56.31 43.84
C TRP A 132 -7.39 55.29 43.97
N LEU A 133 -7.27 54.43 42.96
CA LEU A 133 -6.26 53.38 42.93
C LEU A 133 -5.01 53.84 42.20
N ASP A 134 -3.84 53.56 42.79
CA ASP A 134 -2.50 53.86 42.24
C ASP A 134 -1.73 52.57 41.93
N ASP A 135 -2.44 51.55 41.43
CA ASP A 135 -1.87 50.28 41.00
C ASP A 135 -1.85 50.16 39.46
N LEU A 136 -0.90 49.36 38.97
CA LEU A 136 -0.69 49.06 37.56
C LEU A 136 -0.83 47.56 37.33
N TRP A 137 -1.68 47.17 36.39
CA TRP A 137 -1.89 45.79 36.00
C TRP A 137 -1.62 45.61 34.52
N THR A 138 -0.98 44.50 34.16
CA THR A 138 -0.71 44.14 32.77
C THR A 138 -1.30 42.78 32.46
N LEU A 139 -1.98 42.67 31.32
CA LEU A 139 -2.52 41.41 30.81
C LEU A 139 -1.92 41.14 29.44
N ASN A 140 -1.25 39.99 29.28
CA ASN A 140 -0.78 39.55 27.98
C ASN A 140 -1.97 39.07 27.13
N VAL A 141 -2.19 39.74 26.00
CA VAL A 141 -3.31 39.46 25.07
C VAL A 141 -2.82 38.96 23.71
N SER A 142 -1.54 38.57 23.61
CA SER A 142 -0.91 38.05 22.37
C SER A 142 -1.72 36.94 21.70
N SER A 143 -2.22 35.97 22.47
CA SER A 143 -3.02 34.84 21.95
C SER A 143 -4.38 35.25 21.39
N VAL A 144 -4.91 36.41 21.82
CA VAL A 144 -6.23 36.92 21.42
C VAL A 144 -6.13 37.89 20.25
N VAL A 145 -5.14 38.78 20.27
CA VAL A 145 -4.91 39.81 19.25
C VAL A 145 -4.16 39.20 18.05
N GLY A 146 -3.19 38.34 18.33
CA GLY A 146 -2.26 37.82 17.34
C GLY A 146 -1.25 38.87 16.87
N PRO A 147 -0.27 38.46 16.04
CA PRO A 147 0.66 39.39 15.42
C PRO A 147 -0.05 40.28 14.37
N PRO A 148 0.58 41.38 13.91
CA PRO A 148 0.01 42.29 12.90
C PRO A 148 0.09 41.72 11.47
N TYR A 149 0.04 40.40 11.34
CA TYR A 149 0.02 39.68 10.06
C TYR A 149 -0.88 38.46 10.17
N ALA A 150 -1.45 38.03 9.05
CA ALA A 150 -2.39 36.92 8.99
C ALA A 150 -2.16 36.06 7.75
N VAL A 151 -2.54 34.79 7.87
CA VAL A 151 -2.52 33.79 6.81
C VAL A 151 -3.93 33.64 6.26
N THR A 152 -4.07 33.64 4.94
CA THR A 152 -5.36 33.44 4.27
C THR A 152 -5.41 32.10 3.55
N SER A 153 -4.35 31.72 2.84
CA SER A 153 -4.32 30.47 2.08
C SER A 153 -2.90 29.97 1.80
N ILE A 154 -2.77 28.74 1.30
CA ILE A 154 -1.50 28.13 0.89
C ILE A 154 -1.65 27.49 -0.48
N ARG A 155 -0.64 27.64 -1.34
CA ARG A 155 -0.63 27.09 -2.71
C ARG A 155 0.72 26.45 -3.04
N PRO A 156 0.77 25.18 -3.49
CA PRO A 156 -0.32 24.20 -3.46
C PRO A 156 -0.73 23.88 -2.01
N ASN A 157 -1.97 23.41 -1.82
CA ASN A 157 -2.49 23.00 -0.51
C ASN A 157 -2.31 21.50 -0.21
N LEU A 158 -1.48 20.82 -1.01
CA LEU A 158 -1.27 19.38 -1.01
C LEU A 158 0.21 19.08 -1.32
N GLY A 159 0.81 18.07 -0.68
CA GLY A 159 2.15 17.58 -1.00
C GLY A 159 2.50 16.23 -0.36
N PRO A 160 3.59 15.57 -0.79
CA PRO A 160 3.96 14.25 -0.28
C PRO A 160 4.51 14.29 1.14
N VAL A 161 4.32 13.20 1.90
CA VAL A 161 4.87 13.03 3.26
C VAL A 161 6.41 13.06 3.33
N THR A 162 7.09 12.92 2.19
CA THR A 162 8.55 13.11 2.06
C THR A 162 8.98 14.57 2.13
N GLY A 163 8.04 15.52 2.00
CA GLY A 163 8.32 16.95 1.97
C GLY A 163 8.87 17.43 0.62
N SER A 164 9.63 18.53 0.67
CA SER A 164 10.27 19.22 -0.46
C SER A 164 9.34 19.94 -1.44
N THR A 165 8.04 19.99 -1.15
CA THR A 165 7.08 20.79 -1.91
C THR A 165 7.34 22.27 -1.66
N LEU A 166 7.58 23.04 -2.72
CA LEU A 166 7.62 24.49 -2.65
C LEU A 166 6.18 25.00 -2.50
N VAL A 167 5.90 25.66 -1.38
CA VAL A 167 4.58 26.22 -1.07
C VAL A 167 4.66 27.72 -0.91
N SER A 168 3.64 28.41 -1.40
CA SER A 168 3.46 29.86 -1.28
C SER A 168 2.30 30.09 -0.31
N VAL A 169 2.62 30.66 0.86
CA VAL A 169 1.64 31.01 1.89
C VAL A 169 1.22 32.46 1.65
N LEU A 170 -0.06 32.62 1.33
CA LEU A 170 -0.68 33.91 1.05
C LEU A 170 -1.31 34.47 2.32
N GLY A 171 -1.26 35.79 2.46
CA GLY A 171 -1.69 36.47 3.66
C GLY A 171 -1.68 37.98 3.54
N ALA A 172 -1.58 38.65 4.68
CA ALA A 172 -1.49 40.10 4.76
C ALA A 172 -0.55 40.51 5.90
N GLY A 173 0.19 41.61 5.71
CA GLY A 173 1.03 42.22 6.74
C GLY A 173 2.39 41.54 6.94
N PHE A 174 2.81 40.63 6.06
CA PHE A 174 4.12 39.99 6.18
C PHE A 174 5.25 41.02 6.05
N THR A 175 6.36 40.77 6.75
CA THR A 175 7.54 41.65 6.79
C THR A 175 8.81 40.81 6.68
N GLU A 176 9.91 41.43 6.25
CA GLU A 176 11.22 40.79 6.22
C GLU A 176 11.68 40.38 7.63
N GLY A 177 12.36 39.23 7.73
CA GLY A 177 12.89 38.74 8.99
C GLY A 177 13.01 37.22 9.01
N SER A 178 13.20 36.67 10.21
CA SER A 178 13.19 35.22 10.42
C SER A 178 11.75 34.69 10.39
N ILE A 179 11.31 34.17 9.25
CA ILE A 179 9.95 33.64 9.07
C ILE A 179 9.95 32.13 9.29
N THR A 180 9.04 31.65 10.14
CA THR A 180 8.80 30.24 10.41
C THR A 180 7.36 29.89 10.05
N VAL A 181 7.19 28.89 9.19
CA VAL A 181 5.89 28.30 8.88
C VAL A 181 5.76 26.99 9.67
N ARG A 182 4.71 26.90 10.50
CA ARG A 182 4.40 25.71 11.28
C ARG A 182 3.29 24.92 10.60
N PHE A 183 3.54 23.65 10.35
CA PHE A 183 2.51 22.66 9.99
C PHE A 183 2.19 21.86 11.24
N GLN A 184 0.93 21.83 11.66
CA GLN A 184 0.50 21.18 12.90
C GLN A 184 -0.71 20.28 12.68
N SER A 185 -0.68 19.10 13.29
CA SER A 185 -1.82 18.19 13.34
C SER A 185 -1.86 17.53 14.72
N GLN A 186 -2.91 17.82 15.49
CA GLN A 186 -3.09 17.31 16.86
C GLN A 186 -1.84 17.60 17.73
N GLU A 187 -1.16 16.57 18.21
CA GLU A 187 0.02 16.68 19.09
C GLU A 187 1.34 16.88 18.34
N HIS A 188 1.36 16.68 17.01
CA HIS A 188 2.58 16.79 16.21
C HIS A 188 2.63 18.11 15.44
N HIS A 189 3.82 18.73 15.39
CA HIS A 189 4.08 19.89 14.57
C HIS A 189 5.47 19.80 13.93
N VAL A 190 5.65 20.50 12.81
CA VAL A 190 6.94 20.69 12.17
C VAL A 190 7.05 22.15 11.75
N ASP A 191 8.20 22.74 12.05
CA ASP A 191 8.51 24.12 11.74
C ASP A 191 9.52 24.16 10.59
N VAL A 192 9.22 24.93 9.56
CA VAL A 192 10.10 25.14 8.42
C VAL A 192 10.44 26.61 8.25
N PRO A 193 11.68 26.95 7.86
CA PRO A 193 12.02 28.31 7.49
C PRO A 193 11.27 28.71 6.22
N ALA A 194 10.90 29.98 6.13
CA ALA A 194 10.29 30.57 4.96
C ALA A 194 11.04 31.82 4.50
N GLU A 195 10.99 32.08 3.22
CA GLU A 195 11.57 33.24 2.56
C GLU A 195 10.48 34.29 2.33
N PHE A 196 10.81 35.55 2.63
CA PHE A 196 9.92 36.67 2.36
C PHE A 196 9.90 36.97 0.86
N VAL A 197 8.71 37.08 0.27
CA VAL A 197 8.53 37.49 -1.13
C VAL A 197 7.87 38.87 -1.20
N SER A 198 6.77 39.08 -0.47
CA SER A 198 6.07 40.36 -0.42
C SER A 198 5.25 40.47 0.88
N SER A 199 4.64 41.64 1.13
CA SER A 199 3.75 41.83 2.28
C SER A 199 2.50 40.93 2.28
N THR A 200 2.24 40.23 1.17
CA THR A 200 1.12 39.30 0.99
C THR A 200 1.54 37.86 0.72
N GLU A 201 2.84 37.56 0.60
CA GLU A 201 3.34 36.24 0.21
C GLU A 201 4.67 35.88 0.85
N VAL A 202 4.77 34.66 1.36
CA VAL A 202 6.01 34.02 1.82
C VAL A 202 6.11 32.62 1.24
N THR A 203 7.32 32.18 0.89
CA THR A 203 7.57 30.86 0.29
C THR A 203 8.31 29.94 1.25
N ALA A 204 7.89 28.69 1.35
CA ALA A 204 8.52 27.69 2.22
C ALA A 204 8.64 26.34 1.50
N ARG A 205 9.50 25.46 2.03
CA ARG A 205 9.55 24.06 1.59
C ARG A 205 9.01 23.16 2.69
N THR A 206 8.07 22.29 2.35
CA THR A 206 7.52 21.32 3.31
C THR A 206 8.62 20.37 3.81
N ALA A 207 8.56 19.96 5.08
CA ALA A 207 9.50 19.01 5.66
C ALA A 207 9.01 17.56 5.48
N CYS A 208 9.92 16.61 5.68
CA CYS A 208 9.55 15.19 5.75
C CYS A 208 8.80 14.90 7.05
N VAL A 209 7.58 14.37 6.95
CA VAL A 209 6.66 14.14 8.08
C VAL A 209 6.33 12.67 8.32
N LYS A 210 7.07 11.73 7.70
CA LYS A 210 6.84 10.27 7.81
C LYS A 210 6.79 9.75 9.26
N GLY A 211 7.58 10.33 10.17
CA GLY A 211 7.65 9.92 11.58
C GLY A 211 6.81 10.77 12.55
N GLY A 212 6.02 11.71 12.05
CA GLY A 212 5.24 12.63 12.88
C GLY A 212 3.81 12.79 12.35
N ILE A 213 3.56 13.86 11.62
CA ILE A 213 2.21 14.21 11.16
C ILE A 213 1.62 13.16 10.19
N GLY A 214 2.45 12.51 9.36
CA GLY A 214 1.99 11.53 8.39
C GLY A 214 1.11 12.14 7.29
N SER A 215 0.17 11.37 6.73
CA SER A 215 -0.73 11.79 5.63
C SER A 215 -2.02 12.47 6.11
N ARG A 216 -1.93 13.28 7.17
CA ARG A 216 -3.08 13.94 7.79
C ARG A 216 -3.22 15.39 7.30
N PRO A 217 -4.45 15.95 7.31
CA PRO A 217 -4.64 17.39 7.16
C PRO A 217 -3.94 18.13 8.30
N CYS A 218 -3.24 19.22 7.95
CA CYS A 218 -2.47 20.03 8.88
C CYS A 218 -2.96 21.46 8.85
N GLU A 219 -3.00 22.09 10.02
CA GLU A 219 -3.12 23.53 10.16
C GLU A 219 -1.76 24.18 9.89
N VAL A 220 -1.77 25.26 9.11
CA VAL A 220 -0.58 26.03 8.76
C VAL A 220 -0.69 27.42 9.35
N ARG A 221 0.33 27.81 10.12
CA ARG A 221 0.45 29.12 10.79
C ARG A 221 1.83 29.71 10.55
N VAL A 222 1.93 31.04 10.61
CA VAL A 222 3.18 31.77 10.34
C VAL A 222 3.63 32.53 11.59
N LYS A 223 4.94 32.57 11.83
CA LYS A 223 5.59 33.38 12.86
C LYS A 223 6.74 34.16 12.22
N ILE A 224 6.90 35.43 12.58
CA ILE A 224 8.00 36.29 12.12
C ILE A 224 8.77 36.79 13.36
N GLY A 225 10.07 36.48 13.42
CA GLY A 225 10.95 36.89 14.51
C GLY A 225 10.58 36.27 15.86
N ALA A 226 10.55 37.10 16.91
CA ALA A 226 10.25 36.66 18.28
C ALA A 226 8.73 36.57 18.58
N ARG A 227 7.86 37.08 17.70
CA ARG A 227 6.40 37.15 17.90
C ARG A 227 5.73 35.77 17.94
N ASP A 228 4.46 35.73 18.30
CA ASP A 228 3.67 34.49 18.27
C ASP A 228 3.23 34.10 16.85
N PHE A 229 2.73 32.87 16.74
CA PHE A 229 2.11 32.38 15.51
C PHE A 229 0.80 33.13 15.23
N THR A 230 0.44 33.22 13.95
CA THR A 230 -0.84 33.78 13.52
C THR A 230 -2.03 33.10 14.22
N THR A 231 -3.03 33.90 14.55
CA THR A 231 -4.34 33.43 15.04
C THR A 231 -5.18 32.82 13.90
N THR A 232 -5.03 33.37 12.70
CA THR A 232 -5.55 32.79 11.45
C THR A 232 -4.73 31.59 11.02
N GLN A 233 -5.38 30.62 10.37
CA GLN A 233 -4.76 29.39 9.87
C GLN A 233 -5.30 29.02 8.49
N THR A 234 -4.51 28.25 7.75
CA THR A 234 -4.95 27.56 6.53
C THR A 234 -4.67 26.06 6.64
N THR A 235 -5.11 25.26 5.67
CA THR A 235 -4.97 23.80 5.72
C THR A 235 -4.09 23.29 4.59
N PHE A 236 -3.15 22.41 4.93
CA PHE A 236 -2.30 21.69 4.00
C PHE A 236 -2.46 20.18 4.18
N HIS A 237 -2.56 19.42 3.09
CA HIS A 237 -2.79 17.98 3.12
C HIS A 237 -1.53 17.23 2.70
N TYR A 238 -1.00 16.40 3.60
CA TYR A 238 0.07 15.47 3.24
C TYR A 238 -0.50 14.18 2.65
N TYR A 239 0.12 13.65 1.60
CA TYR A 239 -0.23 12.35 1.04
C TYR A 239 0.96 11.38 0.96
N LYS A 240 0.68 10.08 0.98
CA LYS A 240 1.67 9.05 0.64
C LYS A 240 1.69 8.87 -0.88
N ASN A 241 2.89 8.73 -1.44
CA ASN A 241 3.07 8.53 -2.87
C ASN A 241 2.38 7.26 -3.35
N THR A 242 1.97 7.29 -4.61
CA THR A 242 1.36 6.18 -5.33
C THR A 242 2.37 5.04 -5.51
N GLU A 243 1.93 3.80 -5.35
CA GLU A 243 2.75 2.61 -5.54
C GLU A 243 2.07 1.68 -6.55
N ALA A 244 2.77 1.36 -7.65
CA ALA A 244 2.22 0.62 -8.78
C ALA A 244 1.62 -0.75 -8.38
N LYS A 245 2.28 -1.41 -7.41
CA LYS A 245 1.91 -2.74 -6.91
C LYS A 245 0.65 -2.74 -6.06
N ASP A 246 0.23 -1.59 -5.54
CA ASP A 246 -1.00 -1.46 -4.74
C ASP A 246 -2.17 -0.89 -5.54
N CYS A 247 -1.87 -0.21 -6.65
CA CYS A 247 -2.87 0.31 -7.58
C CYS A 247 -3.70 -0.82 -8.21
N LEU A 248 -4.95 -0.50 -8.51
CA LEU A 248 -5.91 -1.43 -9.10
C LEU A 248 -6.44 -0.86 -10.42
N ALA A 249 -6.86 -1.73 -11.32
CA ALA A 249 -7.60 -1.35 -12.52
C ALA A 249 -8.84 -2.25 -12.65
N PHE A 250 -9.99 -1.64 -12.96
CA PHE A 250 -11.24 -2.37 -13.09
C PHE A 250 -12.21 -1.70 -14.07
N GLY A 251 -13.03 -2.49 -14.74
CA GLY A 251 -14.06 -1.99 -15.65
C GLY A 251 -14.26 -2.91 -16.84
N PRO A 252 -15.30 -2.67 -17.65
CA PRO A 252 -15.67 -3.51 -18.78
C PRO A 252 -14.57 -3.56 -19.86
N GLY A 253 -13.75 -2.52 -20.00
CA GLY A 253 -12.59 -2.51 -20.89
C GLY A 253 -11.46 -3.46 -20.51
N LEU A 254 -11.55 -4.18 -19.39
CA LEU A 254 -10.60 -5.20 -18.97
C LEU A 254 -11.21 -6.61 -18.96
N LEU A 255 -12.44 -6.76 -19.45
CA LEU A 255 -13.22 -7.99 -19.39
C LEU A 255 -13.44 -8.59 -20.78
N PRO A 256 -13.70 -9.91 -20.87
CA PRO A 256 -14.07 -10.55 -22.12
C PRO A 256 -15.48 -10.17 -22.58
N ASP A 257 -15.75 -10.41 -23.87
CA ASP A 257 -17.06 -10.28 -24.53
C ASP A 257 -17.66 -8.86 -24.57
N GLY A 258 -16.80 -7.84 -24.67
CA GLY A 258 -17.15 -6.45 -24.95
C GLY A 258 -17.84 -6.25 -26.30
N SER A 259 -18.57 -5.16 -26.46
CA SER A 259 -19.19 -4.75 -27.72
C SER A 259 -18.22 -3.95 -28.59
N THR A 260 -18.16 -4.27 -29.89
CA THR A 260 -17.40 -3.48 -30.88
C THR A 260 -18.15 -2.21 -31.33
N ALA A 261 -19.46 -2.14 -31.06
CA ALA A 261 -20.33 -1.07 -31.54
C ALA A 261 -20.15 0.27 -30.79
N SER A 262 -19.60 0.23 -29.57
CA SER A 262 -19.41 1.40 -28.71
C SER A 262 -18.00 1.41 -28.11
N PRO A 263 -17.46 2.58 -27.74
CA PRO A 263 -16.23 2.63 -26.94
C PRO A 263 -16.42 1.88 -25.62
N THR A 264 -15.31 1.53 -24.98
CA THR A 264 -15.29 0.92 -23.66
C THR A 264 -14.41 1.74 -22.74
N MET A 265 -14.54 1.51 -21.44
CA MET A 265 -13.73 2.19 -20.45
C MET A 265 -13.29 1.27 -19.31
N PHE A 266 -12.25 1.68 -18.61
CA PHE A 266 -11.90 1.14 -17.30
C PHE A 266 -11.35 2.25 -16.42
N VAL A 267 -11.36 2.01 -15.12
CA VAL A 267 -10.90 2.95 -14.10
C VAL A 267 -9.61 2.42 -13.49
N ILE A 268 -8.59 3.26 -13.42
CA ILE A 268 -7.40 3.03 -12.60
C ILE A 268 -7.66 3.70 -11.26
N GLN A 269 -7.57 2.92 -10.18
CA GLN A 269 -7.60 3.42 -8.80
C GLN A 269 -6.18 3.49 -8.27
N ALA A 270 -5.66 4.72 -8.16
CA ALA A 270 -4.36 4.97 -7.57
C ALA A 270 -4.40 4.71 -6.06
N ARG A 271 -3.41 3.96 -5.56
CA ARG A 271 -3.26 3.60 -4.15
C ARG A 271 -1.81 3.80 -3.72
N ASN A 272 -1.64 4.11 -2.44
CA ASN A 272 -0.31 4.24 -1.83
C ASN A 272 0.22 2.88 -1.37
N GLY A 273 1.48 2.84 -0.91
CA GLY A 273 2.12 1.64 -0.35
C GLY A 273 1.50 1.06 0.92
N SER A 274 0.43 1.66 1.45
CA SER A 274 -0.39 1.09 2.53
C SER A 274 -1.72 0.53 2.02
N GLY A 275 -1.95 0.53 0.70
CA GLY A 275 -3.22 0.15 0.09
C GLY A 275 -4.35 1.15 0.34
N GLU A 276 -4.08 2.41 0.69
CA GLU A 276 -5.14 3.42 0.83
C GLU A 276 -5.34 4.14 -0.52
N ASN A 277 -6.59 4.41 -0.88
CA ASN A 277 -6.92 5.15 -2.09
C ASN A 277 -6.35 6.57 -2.02
N ARG A 278 -5.73 7.01 -3.12
CA ARG A 278 -5.32 8.41 -3.29
C ARG A 278 -6.59 9.28 -3.31
N THR A 279 -6.45 10.52 -2.84
CA THR A 279 -7.54 11.51 -2.81
C THR A 279 -7.20 12.74 -3.67
N SER A 280 -6.21 12.61 -4.54
CA SER A 280 -5.69 13.66 -5.41
C SER A 280 -5.25 13.04 -6.73
N GLY A 281 -5.26 13.84 -7.80
CA GLY A 281 -4.72 13.46 -9.11
C GLY A 281 -3.20 13.66 -9.24
N ASN A 282 -2.78 13.90 -10.48
CA ASN A 282 -1.41 14.12 -10.97
C ASN A 282 -0.46 12.91 -10.95
N ASP A 283 -0.99 11.70 -10.80
CA ASP A 283 -0.22 10.48 -11.03
C ASP A 283 -0.14 10.22 -12.55
N VAL A 284 1.06 9.90 -13.04
CA VAL A 284 1.26 9.65 -14.47
C VAL A 284 1.15 8.16 -14.75
N PHE A 285 0.13 7.78 -15.53
CA PHE A 285 -0.06 6.41 -16.00
C PHE A 285 0.21 6.30 -17.49
N LYS A 286 0.92 5.23 -17.88
CA LYS A 286 1.12 4.82 -19.27
C LYS A 286 0.24 3.62 -19.55
N VAL A 287 -0.68 3.77 -20.50
CA VAL A 287 -1.57 2.69 -20.95
C VAL A 287 -1.24 2.35 -22.40
N VAL A 288 -1.03 1.07 -22.69
CA VAL A 288 -0.84 0.53 -24.03
C VAL A 288 -1.89 -0.54 -24.28
N VAL A 289 -2.75 -0.31 -25.26
CA VAL A 289 -3.80 -1.25 -25.66
C VAL A 289 -3.43 -1.87 -27.01
N THR A 290 -3.20 -3.18 -27.02
CA THR A 290 -2.86 -3.95 -28.22
C THR A 290 -4.02 -4.86 -28.59
N HIS A 291 -4.66 -4.60 -29.73
CA HIS A 291 -5.80 -5.37 -30.24
C HIS A 291 -5.34 -6.33 -31.34
N ARG A 292 -5.82 -7.58 -31.29
CA ARG A 292 -5.60 -8.61 -32.30
C ARG A 292 -6.94 -8.95 -32.97
N PRO A 293 -7.23 -8.36 -34.14
CA PRO A 293 -8.47 -8.65 -34.86
C PRO A 293 -8.59 -10.13 -35.18
N ARG A 294 -9.79 -10.69 -35.04
CA ARG A 294 -10.07 -12.10 -35.32
C ARG A 294 -9.80 -12.48 -36.78
N ASP A 295 -10.02 -11.55 -37.70
CA ASP A 295 -9.83 -11.76 -39.14
C ASP A 295 -8.34 -11.77 -39.54
N ASN A 296 -7.47 -11.16 -38.75
CA ASN A 296 -6.03 -11.11 -39.01
C ASN A 296 -5.20 -11.12 -37.70
N PRO A 297 -5.10 -12.27 -37.02
CA PRO A 297 -4.48 -12.36 -35.71
C PRO A 297 -2.96 -12.11 -35.71
N GLU A 298 -2.30 -12.23 -36.87
CA GLU A 298 -0.85 -12.01 -37.00
C GLU A 298 -0.44 -10.53 -37.05
N GLN A 299 -1.40 -9.62 -37.23
CA GLN A 299 -1.15 -8.17 -37.26
C GLN A 299 -1.86 -7.47 -36.09
N PRO A 300 -1.20 -7.37 -34.91
CA PRO A 300 -1.73 -6.59 -33.81
C PRO A 300 -1.75 -5.09 -34.14
N VAL A 301 -2.82 -4.42 -33.73
CA VAL A 301 -3.02 -2.98 -33.89
C VAL A 301 -3.02 -2.32 -32.51
N GLN A 302 -2.23 -1.27 -32.33
CA GLN A 302 -2.27 -0.46 -31.12
C GLN A 302 -3.45 0.52 -31.19
N LEU A 303 -4.33 0.49 -30.21
CA LEU A 303 -5.48 1.38 -30.14
C LEU A 303 -5.11 2.71 -29.47
N ALA A 304 -5.75 3.79 -29.91
CA ALA A 304 -5.68 5.08 -29.23
C ALA A 304 -6.40 5.01 -27.88
N VAL A 305 -5.81 5.65 -26.87
CA VAL A 305 -6.28 5.61 -25.48
C VAL A 305 -6.33 7.04 -24.94
N ASP A 306 -7.47 7.41 -24.37
CA ASP A 306 -7.67 8.68 -23.69
C ASP A 306 -7.74 8.46 -22.17
N ILE A 307 -6.90 9.17 -21.42
CA ILE A 307 -6.83 9.08 -19.96
C ILE A 307 -7.30 10.41 -19.35
N HIS A 308 -8.30 10.35 -18.49
CA HIS A 308 -8.90 11.49 -17.81
C HIS A 308 -8.70 11.37 -16.29
N ASP A 309 -7.87 12.24 -15.72
CA ASP A 309 -7.70 12.37 -14.27
C ASP A 309 -8.93 13.03 -13.65
N GLN A 310 -9.51 12.40 -12.61
CA GLN A 310 -10.66 12.92 -11.88
C GLN A 310 -10.26 13.72 -10.63
N ASP A 311 -8.97 14.00 -10.44
CA ASP A 311 -8.38 14.73 -9.31
C ASP A 311 -8.70 14.13 -7.92
N ASN A 312 -9.15 12.87 -7.89
CA ASN A 312 -9.61 12.17 -6.69
C ASN A 312 -8.92 10.80 -6.51
N GLY A 313 -7.83 10.56 -7.24
CA GLY A 313 -7.12 9.28 -7.26
C GLY A 313 -7.70 8.24 -8.22
N GLN A 314 -8.73 8.58 -9.00
CA GLN A 314 -9.27 7.75 -10.08
C GLN A 314 -8.94 8.35 -11.44
N TYR A 315 -8.58 7.48 -12.38
CA TYR A 315 -8.26 7.86 -13.75
C TYR A 315 -9.12 7.04 -14.70
N PHE A 316 -9.91 7.72 -15.52
CA PHE A 316 -10.82 7.08 -16.48
C PHE A 316 -10.09 6.89 -17.79
N VAL A 317 -10.02 5.64 -18.24
CA VAL A 317 -9.31 5.26 -19.44
C VAL A 317 -10.33 4.78 -20.46
N GLU A 318 -10.39 5.44 -21.61
CA GLU A 318 -11.32 5.13 -22.69
C GLU A 318 -10.56 4.69 -23.95
N TYR A 319 -11.10 3.68 -24.63
CA TYR A 319 -10.60 3.22 -25.93
C TYR A 319 -11.69 2.51 -26.72
N HIS A 320 -11.47 2.29 -28.03
CA HIS A 320 -12.47 1.67 -28.90
C HIS A 320 -11.89 0.56 -29.79
N ALA A 321 -12.23 -0.69 -29.50
CA ALA A 321 -11.99 -1.83 -30.38
C ALA A 321 -13.12 -1.95 -31.42
N LYS A 322 -12.85 -1.53 -32.66
CA LYS A 322 -13.86 -1.49 -33.74
C LYS A 322 -14.08 -2.85 -34.42
N SER A 323 -13.15 -3.79 -34.24
CA SER A 323 -13.20 -5.14 -34.80
C SER A 323 -13.31 -6.18 -33.68
N PRO A 324 -13.95 -7.34 -33.94
CA PRO A 324 -13.95 -8.44 -32.99
C PRO A 324 -12.56 -9.04 -32.85
N GLY A 325 -12.18 -9.46 -31.64
CA GLY A 325 -10.85 -10.01 -31.38
C GLY A 325 -10.39 -9.85 -29.93
N ASP A 326 -9.21 -10.38 -29.66
CA ASP A 326 -8.59 -10.34 -28.33
C ASP A 326 -7.79 -9.05 -28.16
N THR A 327 -7.73 -8.53 -26.93
CA THR A 327 -7.07 -7.27 -26.61
C THR A 327 -6.25 -7.43 -25.34
N THR A 328 -4.98 -7.03 -25.40
CA THR A 328 -4.08 -6.96 -24.25
C THR A 328 -3.95 -5.52 -23.81
N VAL A 329 -4.23 -5.25 -22.53
CA VAL A 329 -4.15 -3.91 -21.93
C VAL A 329 -3.00 -3.90 -20.92
N GLU A 330 -1.95 -3.18 -21.23
CA GLU A 330 -0.80 -2.95 -20.36
C GLU A 330 -0.94 -1.59 -19.68
N VAL A 331 -0.97 -1.59 -18.35
CA VAL A 331 -0.99 -0.37 -17.55
C VAL A 331 0.25 -0.32 -16.68
N ALA A 332 0.96 0.80 -16.71
CA ALA A 332 2.14 1.07 -15.89
C ALA A 332 2.05 2.46 -15.23
N PHE A 333 2.54 2.56 -14.00
CA PHE A 333 2.71 3.83 -13.29
C PHE A 333 4.12 4.37 -13.53
N VAL A 334 4.23 5.67 -13.77
CA VAL A 334 5.50 6.36 -14.01
C VAL A 334 5.79 7.27 -12.82
N ASP A 335 6.73 6.83 -11.97
CA ASP A 335 7.26 7.65 -10.88
C ASP A 335 8.37 8.58 -11.40
N GLU A 336 8.51 9.77 -10.80
CA GLU A 336 9.46 10.77 -11.25
C GLU A 336 10.90 10.22 -11.20
N GLY A 337 11.57 10.19 -12.36
CA GLY A 337 12.96 9.72 -12.47
C GLY A 337 13.14 8.21 -12.42
N LYS A 338 12.06 7.40 -12.47
CA LYS A 338 12.13 5.93 -12.51
C LYS A 338 11.56 5.37 -13.82
N ALA A 339 11.88 4.10 -14.08
CA ALA A 339 11.26 3.36 -15.18
C ALA A 339 9.78 3.07 -14.87
N PRO A 340 8.91 2.98 -15.89
CA PRO A 340 7.51 2.61 -15.69
C PRO A 340 7.37 1.24 -15.03
N GLU A 341 6.60 1.18 -13.94
CA GLU A 341 6.33 -0.06 -13.22
C GLU A 341 4.92 -0.57 -13.53
N PRO A 342 4.76 -1.87 -13.85
CA PRO A 342 3.45 -2.41 -14.17
C PRO A 342 2.53 -2.41 -12.94
N LEU A 343 1.25 -2.09 -13.17
CA LEU A 343 0.23 -2.18 -12.14
C LEU A 343 -0.03 -3.64 -11.74
N ARG A 344 -0.52 -3.84 -10.52
CA ARG A 344 -0.94 -5.16 -10.06
C ARG A 344 -2.04 -5.73 -10.96
N GLY A 345 -1.78 -6.92 -11.53
CA GLY A 345 -2.68 -7.59 -12.47
C GLY A 345 -2.46 -7.24 -13.95
N SER A 346 -1.60 -6.27 -14.25
CA SER A 346 -1.17 -5.96 -15.62
C SER A 346 -0.15 -7.02 -16.11
N PRO A 347 -0.22 -7.49 -17.37
CA PRO A 347 -1.19 -7.12 -18.41
C PRO A 347 -2.57 -7.75 -18.20
N PHE A 348 -3.62 -7.01 -18.56
CA PHE A 348 -5.00 -7.47 -18.54
C PHE A 348 -5.42 -8.02 -19.91
N SER A 349 -6.35 -8.98 -19.91
CA SER A 349 -6.88 -9.61 -21.13
C SER A 349 -8.37 -9.28 -21.29
N ALA A 350 -8.72 -8.63 -22.39
CA ALA A 350 -10.08 -8.31 -22.80
C ALA A 350 -10.39 -8.92 -24.18
N SER A 351 -11.66 -9.07 -24.53
CA SER A 351 -12.08 -9.51 -25.87
C SER A 351 -13.35 -8.80 -26.31
N PHE A 352 -13.52 -8.64 -27.62
CA PHE A 352 -14.67 -7.91 -28.19
C PHE A 352 -15.38 -8.73 -29.27
N VAL A 353 -16.70 -8.63 -29.30
CA VAL A 353 -17.59 -9.36 -30.21
C VAL A 353 -18.65 -8.43 -30.82
N GLU A 354 -19.05 -8.70 -32.06
CA GLU A 354 -20.04 -7.88 -32.77
C GLU A 354 -21.47 -8.04 -32.22
N LYS A 355 -21.79 -9.21 -31.68
CA LYS A 355 -23.15 -9.54 -31.20
C LYS A 355 -23.47 -8.95 -29.83
N ALA A 356 -22.48 -8.42 -29.10
CA ALA A 356 -22.69 -7.85 -27.79
C ALA A 356 -23.42 -6.51 -27.92
N ARG A 357 -24.44 -6.29 -27.07
CA ARG A 357 -25.16 -5.02 -27.01
C ARG A 357 -24.23 -3.92 -26.48
N SER A 358 -24.37 -2.69 -26.94
CA SER A 358 -23.54 -1.56 -26.51
C SER A 358 -23.47 -1.39 -24.98
N ARG A 359 -24.58 -1.65 -24.28
CA ARG A 359 -24.63 -1.65 -22.80
C ARG A 359 -23.66 -2.61 -22.11
N ALA A 360 -23.07 -3.57 -22.83
CA ALA A 360 -22.07 -4.48 -22.30
C ALA A 360 -20.82 -3.71 -21.83
N ASN A 361 -20.48 -2.62 -22.52
CA ASN A 361 -19.33 -1.78 -22.21
C ASN A 361 -19.60 -0.75 -21.10
N ASP A 362 -20.81 -0.71 -20.54
CA ASP A 362 -21.14 0.22 -19.45
C ASP A 362 -20.56 -0.29 -18.13
N MET A 363 -20.07 0.61 -17.27
CA MET A 363 -19.58 0.26 -15.92
C MET A 363 -20.67 -0.41 -15.06
N ALA A 364 -21.93 0.00 -15.20
CA ALA A 364 -23.09 -0.63 -14.56
C ALA A 364 -23.74 -1.74 -15.45
N GLY A 365 -23.01 -2.21 -16.46
CA GLY A 365 -23.49 -3.15 -17.45
C GLY A 365 -23.45 -4.63 -17.01
N PRO A 366 -23.90 -5.54 -17.89
CA PRO A 366 -23.95 -6.97 -17.61
C PRO A 366 -22.56 -7.61 -17.49
N LEU A 367 -21.51 -7.09 -18.15
CA LEU A 367 -20.16 -7.67 -18.05
C LEU A 367 -19.60 -7.51 -16.64
N VAL A 368 -19.64 -6.30 -16.11
CA VAL A 368 -19.18 -6.01 -14.74
C VAL A 368 -20.01 -6.77 -13.72
N SER A 369 -21.34 -6.81 -13.89
CA SER A 369 -22.24 -7.58 -13.01
C SER A 369 -21.90 -9.08 -13.00
N SER A 370 -21.70 -9.66 -14.19
CA SER A 370 -21.32 -11.07 -14.34
C SER A 370 -19.93 -11.35 -13.76
N TYR A 371 -18.97 -10.46 -13.95
CA TYR A 371 -17.63 -10.55 -13.38
C TYR A 371 -17.67 -10.56 -11.85
N ILE A 372 -18.45 -9.68 -11.21
CA ILE A 372 -18.62 -9.66 -9.75
C ILE A 372 -19.17 -11.00 -9.26
N SER A 373 -20.28 -11.46 -9.84
CA SER A 373 -20.92 -12.70 -9.41
C SER A 373 -20.02 -13.93 -9.63
N ARG A 374 -19.34 -13.99 -10.77
CA ARG A 374 -18.40 -15.08 -11.10
C ARG A 374 -17.22 -15.10 -10.15
N THR A 375 -16.60 -13.94 -9.90
CA THR A 375 -15.42 -13.85 -9.02
C THR A 375 -15.77 -14.26 -7.59
N ILE A 376 -16.91 -13.80 -7.06
CA ILE A 376 -17.39 -14.21 -5.73
C ILE A 376 -17.68 -15.72 -5.72
N GLY A 377 -18.34 -16.24 -6.75
CA GLY A 377 -18.62 -17.68 -6.90
C GLY A 377 -17.34 -18.52 -6.94
N ASP A 378 -16.35 -18.13 -7.73
CA ASP A 378 -15.05 -18.81 -7.84
C ASP A 378 -14.32 -18.85 -6.49
N MET A 379 -14.40 -17.77 -5.70
CA MET A 379 -13.88 -17.73 -4.32
C MET A 379 -14.60 -18.71 -3.38
N GLU A 380 -15.93 -18.79 -3.47
CA GLU A 380 -16.73 -19.72 -2.64
C GLU A 380 -16.53 -21.19 -3.05
N ASP A 381 -16.43 -21.46 -4.34
CA ASP A 381 -16.13 -22.78 -4.90
C ASP A 381 -14.73 -23.24 -4.51
N PHE A 382 -13.74 -22.34 -4.55
CA PHE A 382 -12.39 -22.64 -4.07
C PHE A 382 -12.40 -22.95 -2.57
N HIS A 383 -13.12 -22.15 -1.78
CA HIS A 383 -13.26 -22.38 -0.35
C HIS A 383 -13.84 -23.76 -0.06
N THR A 384 -14.99 -24.11 -0.65
CA THR A 384 -15.67 -25.38 -0.39
C THR A 384 -14.83 -26.60 -0.80
N LYS A 385 -14.18 -26.55 -1.98
CA LYS A 385 -13.27 -27.61 -2.45
C LYS A 385 -12.06 -27.79 -1.52
N THR A 386 -11.43 -26.68 -1.13
CA THR A 386 -10.21 -26.71 -0.32
C THR A 386 -10.52 -27.09 1.13
N GLU A 387 -11.61 -26.58 1.70
CA GLU A 387 -12.06 -26.97 3.05
C GLU A 387 -12.34 -28.47 3.12
N ALA A 388 -13.11 -29.01 2.18
CA ALA A 388 -13.38 -30.44 2.12
C ALA A 388 -12.09 -31.27 1.97
N GLY A 389 -11.16 -30.82 1.11
CA GLY A 389 -9.86 -31.45 0.90
C GLY A 389 -8.99 -31.47 2.16
N VAL A 390 -8.88 -30.34 2.87
CA VAL A 390 -8.06 -30.17 4.08
C VAL A 390 -8.63 -30.95 5.26
N GLN A 391 -9.96 -31.05 5.37
CA GLN A 391 -10.62 -31.80 6.44
C GLN A 391 -10.64 -33.31 6.21
N THR A 392 -10.16 -33.81 5.07
CA THR A 392 -10.09 -35.25 4.85
C THR A 392 -9.26 -35.97 5.92
N VAL A 393 -9.79 -37.10 6.38
CA VAL A 393 -9.18 -37.89 7.46
C VAL A 393 -8.05 -38.74 6.87
N VAL A 394 -6.82 -38.42 7.25
CA VAL A 394 -5.63 -39.19 6.88
C VAL A 394 -5.46 -40.34 7.86
N LYS A 395 -5.54 -41.57 7.36
CA LYS A 395 -5.26 -42.78 8.14
C LYS A 395 -3.76 -43.05 8.18
N ASN A 396 -3.31 -43.85 9.14
CA ASN A 396 -1.92 -44.31 9.19
C ASN A 396 -1.58 -45.07 7.90
N ASP A 397 -0.43 -44.74 7.30
CA ASP A 397 0.09 -45.29 6.04
C ASP A 397 -0.74 -44.99 4.76
N ASP A 398 -1.73 -44.10 4.80
CA ASP A 398 -2.43 -43.64 3.59
C ASP A 398 -1.71 -42.43 2.95
N VAL A 399 -0.64 -42.73 2.22
CA VAL A 399 0.20 -41.73 1.53
C VAL A 399 -0.60 -40.92 0.52
N LYS A 400 -1.57 -41.53 -0.16
CA LYS A 400 -2.34 -40.86 -1.23
C LYS A 400 -3.22 -39.75 -0.67
N THR A 401 -3.90 -39.98 0.46
CA THR A 401 -4.72 -38.93 1.09
C THR A 401 -3.87 -37.87 1.77
N LEU A 402 -2.72 -38.24 2.35
CA LEU A 402 -1.76 -37.27 2.90
C LEU A 402 -1.26 -36.30 1.83
N LEU A 403 -0.89 -36.81 0.65
CA LEU A 403 -0.46 -35.99 -0.48
C LEU A 403 -1.58 -35.09 -1.00
N ALA A 404 -2.82 -35.59 -1.05
CA ALA A 404 -3.98 -34.78 -1.44
C ALA A 404 -4.22 -33.61 -0.48
N VAL A 405 -4.16 -33.84 0.84
CA VAL A 405 -4.26 -32.76 1.85
C VAL A 405 -3.14 -31.74 1.68
N ARG A 406 -1.89 -32.20 1.52
CA ARG A 406 -0.74 -31.31 1.30
C ARG A 406 -0.88 -30.47 0.03
N HIS A 407 -1.39 -31.07 -1.04
CA HIS A 407 -1.67 -30.35 -2.29
C HIS A 407 -2.68 -29.21 -2.06
N HIS A 408 -3.77 -29.45 -1.33
CA HIS A 408 -4.73 -28.39 -0.99
C HIS A 408 -4.13 -27.28 -0.11
N ILE A 409 -3.23 -27.63 0.83
CA ILE A 409 -2.50 -26.65 1.66
C ILE A 409 -1.57 -25.79 0.79
N ALA A 410 -0.79 -26.40 -0.10
CA ALA A 410 0.12 -25.70 -0.99
C ALA A 410 -0.62 -24.82 -2.01
N GLU A 411 -1.73 -25.32 -2.57
CA GLU A 411 -2.56 -24.56 -3.51
C GLU A 411 -3.19 -23.33 -2.83
N MET A 412 -3.55 -23.42 -1.55
CA MET A 412 -4.05 -22.27 -0.79
C MET A 412 -3.02 -21.14 -0.69
N GLU A 413 -1.75 -21.45 -0.38
CA GLU A 413 -0.70 -20.42 -0.32
C GLU A 413 -0.41 -19.85 -1.71
N LYS A 414 -0.42 -20.69 -2.76
CA LYS A 414 -0.22 -20.27 -4.15
C LYS A 414 -1.31 -19.31 -4.65
N GLN A 415 -2.57 -19.53 -4.26
CA GLN A 415 -3.71 -18.71 -4.71
C GLN A 415 -3.97 -17.46 -3.85
N LYS A 416 -3.21 -17.27 -2.78
CA LYS A 416 -3.42 -16.19 -1.81
C LYS A 416 -3.40 -14.79 -2.42
N ASP A 417 -2.35 -14.47 -3.15
CA ASP A 417 -2.19 -13.14 -3.75
C ASP A 417 -3.21 -12.88 -4.87
N HIS A 418 -3.62 -13.94 -5.58
CA HIS A 418 -4.64 -13.91 -6.61
C HIS A 418 -6.02 -13.57 -6.03
N PHE A 419 -6.45 -14.29 -4.99
CA PHE A 419 -7.74 -14.01 -4.33
C PHE A 419 -7.75 -12.67 -3.60
N LEU A 420 -6.61 -12.25 -3.03
CA LEU A 420 -6.47 -10.94 -2.43
C LEU A 420 -6.70 -9.83 -3.46
N LEU A 421 -6.09 -9.95 -4.65
CA LEU A 421 -6.28 -9.01 -5.75
C LEU A 421 -7.74 -8.98 -6.23
N GLN A 422 -8.34 -10.16 -6.46
CA GLN A 422 -9.74 -10.26 -6.89
C GLN A 422 -10.69 -9.62 -5.88
N ARG A 423 -10.51 -9.89 -4.59
CA ARG A 423 -11.31 -9.30 -3.52
C ARG A 423 -11.23 -7.78 -3.51
N GLU A 424 -10.02 -7.22 -3.60
CA GLU A 424 -9.80 -5.77 -3.60
C GLU A 424 -10.36 -5.11 -4.87
N THR A 425 -10.21 -5.76 -6.02
CA THR A 425 -10.75 -5.30 -7.30
C THR A 425 -12.27 -5.27 -7.27
N VAL A 426 -12.93 -6.35 -6.84
CA VAL A 426 -14.39 -6.41 -6.71
C VAL A 426 -14.90 -5.40 -5.69
N HIS A 427 -14.20 -5.21 -4.56
CA HIS A 427 -14.55 -4.17 -3.59
C HIS A 427 -14.49 -2.78 -4.23
N ALA A 428 -13.43 -2.46 -4.98
CA ALA A 428 -13.29 -1.18 -5.67
C ALA A 428 -14.40 -0.94 -6.71
N VAL A 429 -14.76 -1.97 -7.47
CA VAL A 429 -15.91 -1.93 -8.40
C VAL A 429 -17.22 -1.65 -7.65
N LEU A 430 -17.48 -2.35 -6.55
CA LEU A 430 -18.72 -2.17 -5.77
C LEU A 430 -18.80 -0.76 -5.15
N SER A 431 -17.69 -0.24 -4.61
CA SER A 431 -17.63 1.14 -4.11
C SER A 431 -17.85 2.17 -5.22
N TYR A 432 -17.29 1.94 -6.41
CA TYR A 432 -17.56 2.79 -7.57
C TYR A 432 -19.05 2.78 -7.94
N LEU A 433 -19.67 1.59 -8.02
CA LEU A 433 -21.08 1.46 -8.35
C LEU A 433 -22.00 2.11 -7.30
N GLU A 434 -21.66 1.99 -6.00
CA GLU A 434 -22.40 2.61 -4.90
C GLU A 434 -22.36 4.15 -4.98
N THR A 435 -21.19 4.74 -5.22
CA THR A 435 -21.05 6.20 -5.38
C THR A 435 -21.81 6.74 -6.59
N HIS A 436 -22.09 5.89 -7.60
CA HIS A 436 -22.90 6.21 -8.77
C HIS A 436 -24.38 5.78 -8.64
N GLY A 437 -24.83 5.44 -7.42
CA GLY A 437 -26.25 5.21 -7.10
C GLY A 437 -26.78 3.81 -7.40
N ALA A 438 -25.92 2.82 -7.68
CA ALA A 438 -26.34 1.44 -7.86
C ALA A 438 -26.56 0.72 -6.53
N SER A 439 -27.56 -0.18 -6.48
CA SER A 439 -27.78 -1.03 -5.30
C SER A 439 -26.79 -2.21 -5.30
N VAL A 440 -25.83 -2.16 -4.37
CA VAL A 440 -24.74 -3.16 -4.28
C VAL A 440 -24.75 -3.98 -2.99
N GLU A 441 -25.69 -3.73 -2.07
CA GLU A 441 -25.70 -4.29 -0.71
C GLU A 441 -25.62 -5.82 -0.64
N THR A 442 -26.29 -6.52 -1.57
CA THR A 442 -26.25 -7.98 -1.65
C THR A 442 -24.86 -8.49 -2.02
N ASN A 443 -24.22 -7.86 -3.02
CA ASN A 443 -22.88 -8.22 -3.47
C ASN A 443 -21.82 -7.89 -2.41
N VAL A 444 -21.95 -6.75 -1.71
CA VAL A 444 -21.08 -6.37 -0.60
C VAL A 444 -21.17 -7.40 0.54
N ARG A 445 -22.38 -7.84 0.90
CA ARG A 445 -22.57 -8.91 1.90
C ARG A 445 -21.97 -10.24 1.44
N ALA A 446 -22.16 -10.62 0.18
CA ALA A 446 -21.60 -11.85 -0.37
C ALA A 446 -20.06 -11.82 -0.38
N LEU A 447 -19.45 -10.72 -0.82
CA LEU A 447 -17.99 -10.54 -0.80
C LEU A 447 -17.43 -10.60 0.62
N LYS A 448 -18.09 -9.95 1.60
CA LYS A 448 -17.71 -10.01 3.01
C LYS A 448 -17.82 -11.42 3.58
N SER A 449 -18.87 -12.16 3.21
CA SER A 449 -19.05 -13.57 3.58
C SER A 449 -17.92 -14.44 3.02
N ALA A 450 -17.61 -14.32 1.72
CA ALA A 450 -16.53 -15.04 1.07
C ALA A 450 -15.16 -14.73 1.70
N ALA A 451 -14.88 -13.46 2.02
CA ALA A 451 -13.65 -13.06 2.69
C ALA A 451 -13.53 -13.66 4.11
N ASN A 452 -14.63 -13.71 4.87
CA ASN A 452 -14.65 -14.32 6.20
C ASN A 452 -14.41 -15.84 6.14
N LYS A 453 -15.05 -16.53 5.18
CA LYS A 453 -14.83 -17.95 4.90
C LYS A 453 -13.37 -18.22 4.56
N TYR A 454 -12.77 -17.42 3.68
CA TYR A 454 -11.35 -17.52 3.33
C TYR A 454 -10.42 -17.36 4.54
N ASN A 455 -10.66 -16.35 5.39
CA ASN A 455 -9.87 -16.14 6.61
C ASN A 455 -10.02 -17.30 7.61
N ALA A 456 -11.20 -17.91 7.69
CA ALA A 456 -11.42 -19.10 8.51
C ALA A 456 -10.67 -20.32 7.94
N LEU A 457 -10.69 -20.50 6.62
CA LEU A 457 -9.94 -21.53 5.92
C LEU A 457 -8.43 -21.39 6.13
N GLU A 458 -7.86 -20.17 6.09
CA GLU A 458 -6.43 -19.94 6.38
C GLU A 458 -6.05 -20.44 7.79
N ARG A 459 -6.89 -20.18 8.80
CA ARG A 459 -6.67 -20.67 10.16
C ARG A 459 -6.76 -22.19 10.22
N LEU A 460 -7.71 -22.79 9.50
CA LEU A 460 -7.90 -24.23 9.42
C LEU A 460 -6.69 -24.90 8.75
N VAL A 461 -6.20 -24.36 7.63
CA VAL A 461 -5.01 -24.82 6.92
C VAL A 461 -3.78 -24.82 7.83
N LYS A 462 -3.50 -23.70 8.52
CA LYS A 462 -2.37 -23.59 9.46
C LYS A 462 -2.46 -24.59 10.61
N LYS A 463 -3.68 -24.87 11.09
CA LYS A 463 -3.91 -25.90 12.12
C LYS A 463 -3.64 -27.30 11.55
N ARG A 464 -4.20 -27.60 10.38
CA ARG A 464 -4.08 -28.92 9.75
C ARG A 464 -2.65 -29.24 9.35
N GLU A 465 -1.92 -28.26 8.84
CA GLU A 465 -0.50 -28.39 8.51
C GLU A 465 0.32 -28.86 9.72
N LYS A 466 0.09 -28.27 10.90
CA LYS A 466 0.74 -28.69 12.14
C LYS A 466 0.37 -30.10 12.57
N GLU A 467 -0.90 -30.51 12.38
CA GLU A 467 -1.35 -31.87 12.71
C GLU A 467 -0.70 -32.93 11.83
N ILE A 468 -0.57 -32.67 10.52
CA ILE A 468 -0.01 -33.63 9.57
C ILE A 468 1.52 -33.59 9.48
N GLN A 469 2.17 -32.59 10.07
CA GLN A 469 3.61 -32.36 9.98
C GLN A 469 4.44 -33.60 10.36
N GLY A 470 4.03 -34.32 11.42
CA GLY A 470 4.71 -35.53 11.87
C GLY A 470 4.69 -36.64 10.82
N SER A 471 3.51 -37.00 10.32
CA SER A 471 3.34 -38.02 9.27
C SER A 471 3.99 -37.59 7.95
N SER A 472 3.93 -36.29 7.63
CA SER A 472 4.57 -35.73 6.45
C SER A 472 6.10 -35.86 6.49
N ASN A 473 6.72 -35.58 7.64
CA ASN A 473 8.17 -35.71 7.82
C ASN A 473 8.61 -37.17 7.74
N ALA A 474 7.83 -38.08 8.33
CA ALA A 474 8.10 -39.52 8.26
C ALA A 474 8.06 -40.03 6.81
N GLU A 475 7.05 -39.63 6.02
CA GLU A 475 6.92 -40.05 4.63
C GLU A 475 7.97 -39.41 3.71
N ALA A 476 8.33 -38.14 3.95
CA ALA A 476 9.43 -37.48 3.26
C ALA A 476 10.76 -38.24 3.48
N LEU A 477 11.04 -38.70 4.72
CA LEU A 477 12.24 -39.48 5.03
C LEU A 477 12.21 -40.86 4.33
N ARG A 478 11.06 -41.53 4.31
CA ARG A 478 10.88 -42.80 3.58
C ARG A 478 11.13 -42.62 2.09
N THR A 479 10.59 -41.55 1.50
CA THR A 479 10.77 -41.23 0.08
C THR A 479 12.23 -40.95 -0.24
N ARG A 480 12.93 -40.12 0.55
CA ARG A 480 14.37 -39.88 0.36
C ARG A 480 15.20 -41.15 0.43
N LYS A 481 14.89 -42.04 1.38
CA LYS A 481 15.55 -43.35 1.47
C LYS A 481 15.32 -44.16 0.20
N ARG A 482 14.09 -44.20 -0.32
CA ARG A 482 13.74 -44.89 -1.57
C ARG A 482 14.45 -44.29 -2.79
N ILE A 483 14.63 -42.97 -2.84
CA ILE A 483 15.41 -42.28 -3.88
C ILE A 483 16.88 -42.70 -3.80
N ALA A 484 17.48 -42.70 -2.61
CA ALA A 484 18.88 -43.10 -2.43
C ALA A 484 19.12 -44.59 -2.78
N GLU A 485 18.21 -45.48 -2.38
CA GLU A 485 18.25 -46.90 -2.75
C GLU A 485 18.10 -47.09 -4.27
N PHE A 486 17.23 -46.31 -4.91
CA PHE A 486 17.06 -46.34 -6.36
C PHE A 486 18.28 -45.80 -7.12
N GLU A 487 18.84 -44.67 -6.68
CA GLU A 487 20.08 -44.11 -7.25
C GLU A 487 21.23 -45.12 -7.17
N GLN A 488 21.36 -45.82 -6.04
CA GLN A 488 22.34 -46.88 -5.85
C GLN A 488 22.11 -48.04 -6.83
N ALA A 489 20.88 -48.48 -7.03
CA ALA A 489 20.55 -49.55 -8.00
C ALA A 489 20.87 -49.16 -9.46
N VAL A 490 20.64 -47.90 -9.83
CA VAL A 490 21.00 -47.37 -11.16
C VAL A 490 22.53 -47.34 -11.32
N LYS A 491 23.27 -46.86 -10.30
CA LYS A 491 24.74 -46.87 -10.30
C LYS A 491 25.33 -48.28 -10.38
N GLU A 492 24.74 -49.24 -9.68
CA GLU A 492 25.14 -50.64 -9.75
C GLU A 492 24.93 -51.20 -11.16
N THR A 493 23.78 -50.91 -11.78
CA THR A 493 23.52 -51.25 -13.19
C THR A 493 24.56 -50.64 -14.11
N GLN A 494 24.88 -49.35 -13.96
CA GLN A 494 25.91 -48.68 -14.75
C GLN A 494 27.29 -49.32 -14.56
N SER A 495 27.68 -49.65 -13.32
CA SER A 495 29.00 -50.24 -13.05
C SER A 495 29.16 -51.66 -13.59
N THR A 496 28.06 -52.43 -13.61
CA THR A 496 28.05 -53.82 -14.09
C THR A 496 28.07 -53.90 -15.62
N MET A 497 27.71 -52.82 -16.34
CA MET A 497 27.74 -52.81 -17.81
C MET A 497 29.09 -53.21 -18.38
N ASN A 498 30.19 -52.68 -17.84
CA ASN A 498 31.56 -52.93 -18.33
C ASN A 498 31.98 -54.41 -18.32
N ALA A 499 31.25 -55.28 -17.61
CA ALA A 499 31.51 -56.71 -17.53
C ALA A 499 30.58 -57.55 -18.42
N LEU A 500 29.64 -56.94 -19.15
CA LEU A 500 28.64 -57.63 -19.94
C LEU A 500 29.17 -58.11 -21.31
N ASP A 501 28.49 -59.11 -21.84
CA ASP A 501 28.91 -59.87 -23.02
C ASP A 501 29.05 -59.00 -24.28
N PHE A 502 28.31 -57.89 -24.38
CA PHE A 502 28.35 -57.01 -25.54
C PHE A 502 29.60 -56.11 -25.64
N TYR A 503 30.49 -56.09 -24.65
CA TYR A 503 31.83 -55.49 -24.81
C TYR A 503 32.88 -56.49 -25.33
N PHE A 504 32.56 -57.79 -25.38
CA PHE A 504 33.48 -58.83 -25.78
C PHE A 504 33.10 -59.39 -27.15
N PHE A 505 33.85 -58.99 -28.18
CA PHE A 505 33.64 -59.43 -29.58
C PHE A 505 33.51 -60.96 -29.73
N GLN A 506 34.26 -61.73 -28.93
CA GLN A 506 34.32 -63.19 -28.95
C GLN A 506 32.99 -63.89 -28.61
N ARG A 507 32.06 -63.21 -27.93
CA ARG A 507 30.76 -63.78 -27.54
C ARG A 507 29.80 -63.92 -28.73
N GLY A 508 29.97 -63.09 -29.76
CA GLY A 508 29.16 -63.09 -30.98
C GLY A 508 28.00 -62.08 -30.96
N ILE A 509 27.51 -61.73 -32.16
CA ILE A 509 26.51 -60.66 -32.36
C ILE A 509 25.17 -60.98 -31.68
N HIS A 510 24.71 -62.22 -31.77
CA HIS A 510 23.38 -62.62 -31.26
C HIS A 510 23.29 -62.46 -29.74
N THR A 511 24.26 -63.03 -29.01
CA THR A 511 24.33 -62.95 -27.55
C THR A 511 24.55 -61.52 -27.06
N ALA A 512 25.33 -60.72 -27.80
CA ALA A 512 25.53 -59.30 -27.50
C ALA A 512 24.22 -58.52 -27.64
N THR A 513 23.47 -58.73 -28.74
CA THR A 513 22.20 -58.03 -28.99
C THR A 513 21.14 -58.43 -27.94
N GLU A 514 20.99 -59.72 -27.62
CA GLU A 514 20.08 -60.18 -26.56
C GLU A 514 20.44 -59.61 -25.19
N SER A 515 21.74 -59.56 -24.86
CA SER A 515 22.20 -58.98 -23.60
C SER A 515 21.94 -57.47 -23.53
N MET A 516 22.00 -56.75 -24.66
CA MET A 516 21.66 -55.33 -24.71
C MET A 516 20.17 -55.09 -24.54
N ASP A 517 19.32 -55.87 -25.22
CA ASP A 517 17.86 -55.78 -25.11
C ASP A 517 17.40 -55.99 -23.65
N GLN A 518 18.02 -56.94 -22.93
CA GLN A 518 17.74 -57.18 -21.50
C GLN A 518 18.09 -55.98 -20.61
N VAL A 519 19.22 -55.31 -20.87
CA VAL A 519 19.62 -54.10 -20.10
C VAL A 519 18.70 -52.93 -20.45
N GLU A 520 18.38 -52.76 -21.74
CA GLU A 520 17.48 -51.72 -22.23
C GLU A 520 16.07 -51.86 -21.63
N GLU A 521 15.53 -53.08 -21.57
CA GLU A 521 14.24 -53.36 -20.92
C GLU A 521 14.27 -52.97 -19.42
N ARG A 522 15.34 -53.36 -18.71
CA ARG A 522 15.51 -53.03 -17.28
C ARG A 522 15.62 -51.52 -17.05
N VAL A 523 16.35 -50.81 -17.89
CA VAL A 523 16.54 -49.35 -17.79
C VAL A 523 15.27 -48.60 -18.20
N THR A 524 14.53 -49.13 -19.18
CA THR A 524 13.23 -48.58 -19.55
C THR A 524 12.23 -48.70 -18.39
N ALA A 525 12.26 -49.82 -17.64
CA ALA A 525 11.45 -49.98 -16.43
C ALA A 525 11.79 -48.95 -15.33
N TYR A 526 13.04 -48.48 -15.25
CA TYR A 526 13.44 -47.40 -14.34
C TYR A 526 12.74 -46.06 -14.62
N THR A 527 12.27 -45.84 -15.84
CA THR A 527 11.51 -44.63 -16.19
C THR A 527 10.17 -44.57 -15.45
N ALA A 528 9.49 -45.71 -15.28
CA ALA A 528 8.25 -45.76 -14.52
C ALA A 528 8.47 -45.47 -13.03
N THR A 529 9.53 -46.00 -12.44
CA THR A 529 9.89 -45.74 -11.03
C THR A 529 10.36 -44.30 -10.82
N VAL A 530 11.05 -43.70 -11.80
CA VAL A 530 11.39 -42.27 -11.79
C VAL A 530 10.15 -41.41 -11.75
N ASN A 531 9.16 -41.69 -12.60
CA ASN A 531 7.91 -40.93 -12.63
C ASN A 531 7.16 -41.02 -11.29
N GLU A 532 7.10 -42.22 -10.68
CA GLU A 532 6.49 -42.39 -9.36
C GLU A 532 7.23 -41.57 -8.29
N LEU A 533 8.56 -41.70 -8.19
CA LEU A 533 9.37 -40.98 -7.20
C LEU A 533 9.36 -39.46 -7.42
N GLU A 534 9.28 -39.01 -8.67
CA GLU A 534 9.18 -37.60 -9.02
C GLU A 534 7.87 -36.99 -8.55
N THR A 535 6.74 -37.69 -8.69
CA THR A 535 5.45 -37.21 -8.16
C THR A 535 5.48 -37.06 -6.63
N LEU A 536 6.12 -38.00 -5.94
CA LEU A 536 6.30 -37.94 -4.48
C LEU A 536 7.23 -36.80 -4.08
N ALA A 537 8.41 -36.71 -4.70
CA ALA A 537 9.42 -35.68 -4.41
C ALA A 537 8.90 -34.26 -4.68
N SER A 538 8.04 -34.09 -5.69
CA SER A 538 7.42 -32.80 -6.04
C SER A 538 6.53 -32.28 -4.91
N SER A 539 5.75 -33.14 -4.26
CA SER A 539 4.88 -32.78 -3.13
C SER A 539 5.65 -32.30 -1.88
N PHE A 540 6.89 -32.75 -1.73
CA PHE A 540 7.75 -32.40 -0.60
C PHE A 540 8.84 -31.38 -0.95
N GLY A 541 8.98 -31.00 -2.22
CA GLY A 541 9.92 -29.96 -2.66
C GLY A 541 11.38 -30.40 -2.77
N PHE A 542 11.66 -31.69 -3.00
CA PHE A 542 13.03 -32.21 -3.16
C PHE A 542 13.27 -32.95 -4.48
N VAL A 543 12.60 -32.52 -5.57
CA VAL A 543 12.74 -33.12 -6.91
C VAL A 543 14.19 -33.17 -7.40
N GLU A 544 15.01 -32.19 -6.97
CA GLU A 544 16.42 -32.10 -7.33
C GLU A 544 17.24 -33.33 -6.90
N GLU A 545 16.83 -34.02 -5.82
CA GLU A 545 17.50 -35.25 -5.35
C GLU A 545 17.39 -36.41 -6.37
N LEU A 546 16.48 -36.33 -7.34
CA LEU A 546 16.31 -37.33 -8.40
C LEU A 546 17.19 -37.11 -9.64
N VAL A 547 17.80 -35.93 -9.78
CA VAL A 547 18.61 -35.54 -10.95
C VAL A 547 19.79 -36.48 -11.20
N PRO A 548 20.55 -36.93 -10.18
CA PRO A 548 21.64 -37.89 -10.39
C PRO A 548 21.17 -39.21 -11.02
N ALA A 549 20.04 -39.75 -10.54
CA ALA A 549 19.46 -40.98 -11.07
C ALA A 549 18.99 -40.82 -12.53
N LYS A 550 18.32 -39.71 -12.86
CA LYS A 550 17.92 -39.39 -14.25
C LYS A 550 19.13 -39.27 -15.18
N THR A 551 20.20 -38.62 -14.72
CA THR A 551 21.43 -38.45 -15.50
C THR A 551 22.13 -39.78 -15.74
N ALA A 552 22.18 -40.66 -14.73
CA ALA A 552 22.76 -41.98 -14.87
C ALA A 552 21.95 -42.89 -15.83
N ILE A 553 20.62 -42.84 -15.78
CA ILE A 553 19.74 -43.53 -16.74
C ILE A 553 19.99 -43.05 -18.17
N ALA A 554 20.05 -41.74 -18.39
CA ALA A 554 20.34 -41.17 -19.70
C ALA A 554 21.73 -41.60 -20.21
N GLY A 555 22.73 -41.63 -19.34
CA GLY A 555 24.07 -42.13 -19.68
C GLY A 555 24.09 -43.59 -20.09
N ILE A 556 23.35 -44.46 -19.39
CA ILE A 556 23.23 -45.88 -19.74
C ILE A 556 22.58 -46.06 -21.13
N LEU A 557 21.50 -45.32 -21.41
CA LEU A 557 20.80 -45.40 -22.70
C LEU A 557 21.68 -44.90 -23.86
N ASP A 558 22.42 -43.82 -23.65
CA ASP A 558 23.36 -43.29 -24.65
C ASP A 558 24.50 -44.28 -24.93
N GLU A 559 25.05 -44.91 -23.89
CA GLU A 559 26.07 -45.94 -24.02
C GLU A 559 25.54 -47.18 -24.76
N LEU A 560 24.33 -47.65 -24.45
CA LEU A 560 23.68 -48.74 -25.18
C LEU A 560 23.46 -48.40 -26.65
N ALA A 561 23.06 -47.16 -26.97
CA ALA A 561 22.88 -46.69 -28.34
C ALA A 561 24.21 -46.71 -29.12
N ASN A 562 25.29 -46.24 -28.49
CA ASN A 562 26.64 -46.25 -29.06
C ASN A 562 27.12 -47.69 -29.34
N VAL A 563 26.95 -48.58 -28.37
CA VAL A 563 27.29 -50.00 -28.52
C VAL A 563 26.42 -50.68 -29.60
N ARG A 564 25.14 -50.29 -29.73
CA ARG A 564 24.23 -50.84 -30.76
C ARG A 564 24.70 -50.44 -32.15
N CYS A 565 25.10 -49.17 -32.31
CA CYS A 565 25.69 -48.67 -33.55
C CYS A 565 26.94 -49.47 -33.95
N PHE A 566 27.82 -49.76 -32.99
CA PHE A 566 29.00 -50.59 -33.21
C PHE A 566 28.66 -52.02 -33.65
N TRP A 567 27.70 -52.69 -32.99
CA TRP A 567 27.31 -54.06 -33.35
C TRP A 567 26.54 -54.13 -34.68
N GLU A 568 25.74 -53.13 -35.02
CA GLU A 568 25.10 -53.03 -36.33
C GLU A 568 26.12 -52.84 -37.46
N PHE A 569 27.14 -52.01 -37.22
CA PHE A 569 28.25 -51.84 -38.15
C PHE A 569 29.05 -53.13 -38.31
N THR A 570 29.32 -53.83 -37.20
CA THR A 570 29.99 -55.14 -37.21
C THR A 570 29.19 -56.17 -38.00
N ARG A 571 27.87 -56.22 -37.82
CA ARG A 571 26.97 -57.12 -38.57
C ARG A 571 27.05 -56.88 -40.07
N LYS A 572 26.97 -55.62 -40.52
CA LYS A 572 27.13 -55.25 -41.94
C LYS A 572 28.51 -55.60 -42.48
N SER A 573 29.54 -55.39 -41.69
CA SER A 573 30.92 -55.73 -42.06
C SER A 573 31.09 -57.24 -42.27
N LEU A 574 30.59 -58.07 -41.34
CA LEU A 574 30.64 -59.53 -41.48
C LEU A 574 29.82 -60.02 -42.68
N GLN A 575 28.62 -59.49 -42.92
CA GLN A 575 27.83 -59.81 -44.11
C GLN A 575 28.59 -59.49 -45.40
N THR A 576 29.26 -58.33 -45.46
CA THR A 576 30.08 -57.96 -46.61
C THR A 576 31.24 -58.95 -46.82
N PHE A 577 31.90 -59.37 -45.73
CA PHE A 577 32.97 -60.37 -45.83
C PHE A 577 32.45 -61.76 -46.24
N ASP A 578 31.30 -62.18 -45.74
CA ASP A 578 30.67 -63.45 -46.12
C ASP A 578 30.29 -63.44 -47.61
N GLU A 579 29.67 -62.36 -48.11
CA GLU A 579 29.35 -62.17 -49.53
C GLU A 579 30.61 -62.24 -50.41
N LEU A 580 31.70 -61.60 -49.98
CA LEU A 580 32.99 -61.64 -50.68
C LEU A 580 33.61 -63.05 -50.69
N LEU A 581 33.46 -63.82 -49.60
CA LEU A 581 33.97 -65.19 -49.50
C LEU A 581 33.15 -66.19 -50.32
N GLU A 582 31.85 -65.94 -50.49
CA GLU A 582 30.97 -66.74 -51.35
C GLU A 582 31.11 -66.41 -52.85
N THR A 583 31.76 -65.29 -53.18
CA THR A 583 31.93 -64.85 -54.58
C THR A 583 32.91 -65.79 -55.33
N PRO A 584 32.49 -66.43 -56.44
CA PRO A 584 33.37 -67.30 -57.23
C PRO A 584 34.54 -66.52 -57.83
N TRP A 585 35.74 -67.13 -57.91
CA TRP A 585 36.98 -66.46 -58.36
C TRP A 585 36.89 -65.73 -59.71
N GLY A 586 36.01 -66.18 -60.62
CA GLY A 586 35.81 -65.55 -61.93
C GLY A 586 35.03 -64.22 -61.90
N GLU A 587 34.35 -63.92 -60.80
CA GLU A 587 33.49 -62.73 -60.60
C GLU A 587 34.09 -61.74 -59.59
N VAL A 588 35.26 -62.04 -59.02
CA VAL A 588 35.93 -61.19 -58.03
C VAL A 588 36.57 -59.96 -58.72
N ASP A 589 36.07 -58.78 -58.39
CA ASP A 589 36.65 -57.49 -58.79
C ASP A 589 37.55 -56.93 -57.67
N ALA A 590 38.86 -57.16 -57.79
CA ALA A 590 39.84 -56.76 -56.79
C ALA A 590 39.83 -55.25 -56.44
N LEU A 591 39.50 -54.37 -57.39
CA LEU A 591 39.47 -52.92 -57.15
C LEU A 591 38.26 -52.52 -56.30
N ASN A 592 37.11 -53.13 -56.55
CA ASN A 592 35.90 -52.90 -55.74
C ASN A 592 36.06 -53.50 -54.34
N VAL A 593 36.62 -54.70 -54.21
CA VAL A 593 36.93 -55.31 -52.90
C VAL A 593 37.86 -54.41 -52.07
N GLU A 594 38.90 -53.84 -52.67
CA GLU A 594 39.80 -52.92 -51.97
C GLU A 594 39.08 -51.64 -51.51
N GLN A 595 38.19 -51.09 -52.35
CA GLN A 595 37.39 -49.92 -51.99
C GLN A 595 36.41 -50.21 -50.86
N ASP A 596 35.75 -51.36 -50.87
CA ASP A 596 34.79 -51.76 -49.84
C ASP A 596 35.48 -52.02 -48.50
N VAL A 597 36.64 -52.69 -48.49
CA VAL A 597 37.46 -52.84 -47.29
C VAL A 597 37.93 -51.48 -46.76
N LYS A 598 38.35 -50.55 -47.63
CA LYS A 598 38.72 -49.18 -47.22
C LYS A 598 37.52 -48.40 -46.65
N ARG A 599 36.32 -48.58 -47.20
CA ARG A 599 35.08 -47.97 -46.69
C ARG A 599 34.71 -48.51 -45.31
N LEU A 600 34.79 -49.82 -45.12
CA LEU A 600 34.59 -50.45 -43.80
C LEU A 600 35.64 -49.95 -42.79
N GLN A 601 36.90 -49.86 -43.20
CA GLN A 601 37.97 -49.36 -42.32
C GLN A 601 37.78 -47.87 -41.96
N LYS A 602 37.25 -47.06 -42.87
CA LYS A 602 36.89 -45.66 -42.61
C LYS A 602 35.68 -45.58 -41.66
N GLY A 603 34.62 -46.33 -41.93
CA GLY A 603 33.42 -46.37 -41.08
C GLY A 603 33.72 -46.79 -39.64
N LEU A 604 34.65 -47.74 -39.44
CA LEU A 604 35.11 -48.12 -38.10
C LEU A 604 35.87 -47.00 -37.38
N LYS A 605 36.62 -46.16 -38.12
CA LYS A 605 37.31 -45.00 -37.54
C LYS A 605 36.33 -43.88 -37.19
N ASP A 606 35.26 -43.73 -37.96
CA ASP A 606 34.23 -42.71 -37.77
C ASP A 606 33.29 -43.05 -36.58
N LEU A 607 33.25 -44.31 -36.14
CA LEU A 607 32.53 -44.80 -34.94
C LEU A 607 33.27 -44.59 -33.62
N LYS A 608 34.52 -44.12 -33.69
CA LYS A 608 35.43 -43.93 -32.55
C LYS A 608 35.42 -42.48 -32.11
#